data_AF-A0A0X3W1A5-F1
#
_entry.id   AF-A0A0X3W1A5-F1
#
_cell.length_a   1.000
_cell.length_b   1.000
_cell.length_c   1.000
_cell.angle_alpha   90.00
_cell.angle_beta   90.00
_cell.angle_gamma   90.00
#
_symmetry.space_group_name_H-M   'P 1'
#
loop_
_entity.id
_entity.type
_entity.pdbx_description
1 polymer ?
#
loop_
_entity_poly.entity_id
_entity_poly.type
_entity_poly.pdbx_seq_one_letter_code
_entity_poly.pdbx_strand_id
1 'polypeptide(L)'
;MEKRHIAFAGVSVAMVLLTAACGSSKDNSAGSANVQPAGGSQTVGAGASASAGAGAVAGATGGYEAGGDSGAAAGGEAGRTGPAQQLAVKEDAKLGKFVTDSKGWTLYRFDEDTPKPAKSNCNDDCATKWPAVPADDAAATTGIESSKLGSVTRSDGTKQLTLAGWPVYRFAGDAKPGDTKGQGVGGTWNALAPDGKPAGKTAAADDSLQLMVNNNAELGKIIVDGKGMTVYRFDKDSAWPMKTGCLGACLDTWKPVKAVDTTKVAGLDAAKVTSFKRPDGTKQAAFDCWLLYTFTGDKKPGDINGQGVKGTWFAVTDKGKKAGQ
;
A
#
# COMPACT_ATOMS: atom_id res chain seq x y z
N MET A 1 -30.97 -17.57 -79.61
CA MET A 1 -30.86 -16.41 -78.72
C MET A 1 -31.84 -16.65 -77.58
N GLU A 2 -31.37 -17.24 -76.47
CA GLU A 2 -31.02 -16.54 -75.21
C GLU A 2 -32.30 -16.05 -74.50
N LYS A 3 -32.63 -16.41 -73.25
CA LYS A 3 -31.81 -16.35 -72.03
C LYS A 3 -32.33 -17.35 -70.97
N ARG A 4 -31.41 -18.04 -70.31
CA ARG A 4 -31.67 -18.80 -69.06
C ARG A 4 -31.50 -17.84 -67.89
N HIS A 5 -32.54 -17.71 -67.06
CA HIS A 5 -32.46 -16.96 -65.81
C HIS A 5 -31.71 -17.79 -64.75
N ILE A 6 -30.61 -17.24 -64.24
CA ILE A 6 -29.88 -17.77 -63.08
C ILE A 6 -30.24 -16.88 -61.89
N ALA A 7 -30.96 -17.45 -60.93
CA ALA A 7 -31.21 -16.82 -59.64
C ALA A 7 -30.00 -17.09 -58.71
N PHE A 8 -29.30 -16.02 -58.31
CA PHE A 8 -28.28 -16.08 -57.27
C PHE A 8 -28.96 -15.97 -55.90
N ALA A 9 -28.89 -17.04 -55.10
CA ALA A 9 -29.24 -16.99 -53.68
C ALA A 9 -28.05 -16.41 -52.89
N GLY A 10 -28.24 -15.22 -52.32
CA GLY A 10 -27.25 -14.57 -51.46
C GLY A 10 -27.19 -15.22 -50.08
N VAL A 11 -26.03 -15.77 -49.73
CA VAL A 11 -25.73 -16.23 -48.37
C VAL A 11 -25.38 -15.03 -47.51
N SER A 12 -26.27 -14.67 -46.59
CA SER A 12 -26.02 -13.65 -45.57
C SER A 12 -25.26 -14.28 -44.40
N VAL A 13 -23.98 -13.91 -44.22
CA VAL A 13 -23.19 -14.28 -43.04
C VAL A 13 -23.55 -13.32 -41.90
N ALA A 14 -24.32 -13.79 -40.93
CA ALA A 14 -24.57 -13.07 -39.69
C ALA A 14 -23.33 -13.17 -38.78
N MET A 15 -22.56 -12.08 -38.66
CA MET A 15 -21.52 -11.95 -37.63
C MET A 15 -22.17 -11.74 -36.26
N VAL A 16 -22.09 -12.75 -35.40
CA VAL A 16 -22.45 -12.64 -33.98
C VAL A 16 -21.30 -11.94 -33.24
N LEU A 17 -21.48 -10.64 -32.96
CA LEU A 17 -20.60 -9.89 -32.05
C LEU A 17 -20.93 -10.29 -30.60
N LEU A 18 -20.09 -11.13 -29.98
CA LEU A 18 -20.12 -11.34 -28.53
C LEU A 18 -19.64 -10.06 -27.83
N THR A 19 -20.57 -9.18 -27.45
CA THR A 19 -20.30 -8.09 -26.52
C THR A 19 -20.22 -8.66 -25.11
N ALA A 20 -19.01 -8.89 -24.61
CA ALA A 20 -18.77 -9.09 -23.18
C ALA A 20 -19.07 -7.76 -22.46
N ALA A 21 -20.31 -7.57 -22.02
CA ALA A 21 -20.71 -6.41 -21.25
C ALA A 21 -20.24 -6.54 -19.80
N CYS A 22 -19.44 -5.58 -19.33
CA CYS A 22 -19.13 -5.36 -17.91
C CYS A 22 -20.48 -5.18 -17.15
N GLY A 23 -20.80 -6.09 -16.23
CA GLY A 23 -22.08 -6.14 -15.52
C GLY A 23 -22.43 -4.84 -14.79
N SER A 24 -23.65 -4.32 -15.04
CA SER A 24 -24.17 -3.10 -14.45
C SER A 24 -25.28 -3.41 -13.43
N SER A 25 -25.00 -3.20 -12.14
CA SER A 25 -26.05 -3.07 -11.13
C SER A 25 -26.62 -1.66 -11.20
N LYS A 26 -27.94 -1.57 -11.40
CA LYS A 26 -28.72 -0.33 -11.45
C LYS A 26 -29.04 0.09 -10.02
N ASP A 27 -28.88 1.37 -9.70
CA ASP A 27 -29.72 2.02 -8.69
C ASP A 27 -30.13 3.41 -9.21
N ASN A 28 -31.45 3.58 -9.25
CA ASN A 28 -32.14 4.83 -9.56
C ASN A 28 -32.32 5.63 -8.27
N SER A 29 -32.07 6.93 -8.31
CA SER A 29 -32.93 7.89 -7.59
C SER A 29 -32.90 9.24 -8.28
N ALA A 30 -34.11 9.67 -8.65
CA ALA A 30 -34.45 10.98 -9.16
C ALA A 30 -34.72 11.95 -8.01
N GLY A 31 -34.54 13.25 -8.26
CA GLY A 31 -34.99 14.31 -7.36
C GLY A 31 -34.38 15.67 -7.67
N SER A 32 -35.00 16.40 -8.60
CA SER A 32 -34.71 17.78 -9.03
C SER A 32 -34.79 18.84 -7.92
N ALA A 33 -34.01 19.94 -8.04
CA ALA A 33 -34.52 21.32 -8.25
C ALA A 33 -33.43 22.43 -8.19
N ASN A 34 -33.18 23.07 -9.36
CA ASN A 34 -33.17 24.51 -9.70
C ASN A 34 -32.36 25.63 -8.96
N VAL A 35 -31.54 26.35 -9.78
CA VAL A 35 -31.07 27.80 -9.84
C VAL A 35 -30.28 28.38 -8.63
N GLN A 36 -29.31 29.32 -8.68
CA GLN A 36 -28.74 30.34 -9.60
C GLN A 36 -27.33 30.80 -9.06
N PRO A 37 -26.44 31.56 -9.78
CA PRO A 37 -25.07 31.84 -9.33
C PRO A 37 -24.82 33.24 -8.72
N ALA A 38 -23.69 33.31 -8.00
CA ALA A 38 -22.73 34.42 -7.78
C ALA A 38 -23.16 35.76 -7.12
N GLY A 39 -22.39 36.16 -6.08
CA GLY A 39 -22.13 37.58 -5.78
C GLY A 39 -21.72 37.95 -4.34
N GLY A 40 -20.56 38.62 -4.21
CA GLY A 40 -20.13 39.48 -3.06
C GLY A 40 -19.36 38.75 -1.96
N SER A 41 -18.04 38.81 -1.81
CA SER A 41 -17.10 39.94 -1.58
C SER A 41 -17.29 40.68 -0.25
N GLN A 42 -16.13 41.08 0.32
CA GLN A 42 -15.87 41.96 1.47
C GLN A 42 -15.78 41.24 2.84
N THR A 43 -14.80 41.42 3.72
CA THR A 43 -13.41 41.93 3.72
C THR A 43 -12.92 41.84 5.17
N VAL A 44 -11.62 41.59 5.34
CA VAL A 44 -10.68 42.10 6.36
C VAL A 44 -11.11 42.29 7.82
N GLY A 45 -10.34 41.67 8.71
CA GLY A 45 -10.19 42.05 10.11
C GLY A 45 -8.81 41.64 10.59
N ALA A 46 -7.85 42.56 10.49
CA ALA A 46 -6.52 42.44 11.06
C ALA A 46 -6.57 42.63 12.59
N GLY A 47 -5.72 41.91 13.31
CA GLY A 47 -5.47 42.13 14.74
C GLY A 47 -4.22 41.38 15.16
N ALA A 48 -3.15 42.11 15.42
CA ALA A 48 -1.80 41.61 15.69
C ALA A 48 -1.50 41.50 17.19
N SER A 49 -0.46 40.69 17.48
CA SER A 49 0.52 40.83 18.57
C SER A 49 0.13 40.42 20.00
N ALA A 50 0.87 39.47 20.57
CA ALA A 50 2.04 39.77 21.42
C ALA A 50 2.65 38.49 22.03
N SER A 51 3.98 38.49 22.13
CA SER A 51 4.81 37.50 22.82
C SER A 51 5.31 38.06 24.15
N ALA A 52 5.93 37.15 24.93
CA ALA A 52 6.83 37.34 26.07
C ALA A 52 6.21 37.32 27.49
N GLY A 53 6.81 36.44 28.30
CA GLY A 53 6.62 36.32 29.74
C GLY A 53 7.55 35.26 30.29
N ALA A 54 8.82 35.62 30.51
CA ALA A 54 9.79 34.83 31.27
C ALA A 54 9.54 35.02 32.77
N GLY A 55 9.70 33.95 33.55
CA GLY A 55 9.69 33.99 35.01
C GLY A 55 10.49 32.81 35.55
N ALA A 56 11.75 33.07 35.90
CA ALA A 56 12.62 32.16 36.65
C ALA A 56 12.38 32.35 38.15
N VAL A 57 12.44 31.25 38.92
CA VAL A 57 12.90 31.27 40.32
C VAL A 57 13.84 30.09 40.54
N ALA A 58 14.96 30.40 41.21
CA ALA A 58 16.09 29.55 41.50
C ALA A 58 15.99 28.84 42.86
N GLY A 59 16.61 27.67 42.93
CA GLY A 59 17.33 27.17 44.12
C GLY A 59 16.51 26.28 45.08
N ALA A 60 17.06 25.25 45.72
CA ALA A 60 18.43 24.80 45.87
C ALA A 60 18.47 23.37 46.48
N THR A 61 19.68 22.82 46.55
CA THR A 61 20.19 21.76 47.47
C THR A 61 19.71 20.32 47.30
N GLY A 62 20.69 19.43 47.24
CA GLY A 62 20.52 17.98 47.11
C GLY A 62 20.34 17.26 48.44
N GLY A 63 20.20 15.93 48.32
CA GLY A 63 20.12 15.00 49.43
C GLY A 63 19.69 13.62 48.93
N TYR A 64 20.58 12.66 49.11
CA TYR A 64 20.36 11.22 49.03
C TYR A 64 19.30 10.78 50.06
N GLU A 65 18.51 9.76 49.73
CA GLU A 65 18.10 8.64 50.60
C GLU A 65 16.98 7.84 49.91
N ALA A 66 17.01 6.53 50.16
CA ALA A 66 16.14 5.53 49.58
C ALA A 66 14.72 5.58 50.16
N GLY A 67 13.74 5.18 49.35
CA GLY A 67 12.37 4.96 49.81
C GLY A 67 11.53 4.41 48.67
N GLY A 68 11.31 3.10 48.68
CA GLY A 68 10.46 2.43 47.71
C GLY A 68 9.01 2.87 47.84
N ASP A 69 8.35 2.99 46.69
CA ASP A 69 6.93 2.69 46.59
C ASP A 69 6.70 1.90 45.29
N SER A 70 6.35 0.65 45.53
CA SER A 70 5.97 -0.37 44.57
C SER A 70 4.61 -0.04 43.98
N GLY A 71 4.60 0.32 42.70
CA GLY A 71 3.37 0.52 41.93
C GLY A 71 3.57 0.45 40.42
N ALA A 72 4.59 -0.27 39.95
CA ALA A 72 4.73 -0.55 38.51
C ALA A 72 3.82 -1.71 38.14
N ALA A 73 2.86 -1.45 37.26
CA ALA A 73 2.05 -2.46 36.60
C ALA A 73 2.95 -3.42 35.80
N ALA A 74 3.39 -4.49 36.47
CA ALA A 74 4.01 -5.65 35.86
C ALA A 74 2.96 -6.45 35.10
N GLY A 75 2.60 -5.96 33.91
CA GLY A 75 1.64 -6.60 33.01
C GLY A 75 2.07 -6.43 31.56
N GLY A 76 3.34 -6.69 31.25
CA GLY A 76 3.89 -6.32 29.95
C GLY A 76 5.11 -7.07 29.43
N GLU A 77 5.70 -8.04 30.12
CA GLU A 77 6.92 -8.71 29.62
C GLU A 77 6.74 -10.19 29.26
N ALA A 78 5.82 -10.91 29.91
CA ALA A 78 5.75 -12.38 29.91
C ALA A 78 5.45 -13.07 28.56
N GLY A 79 5.34 -12.33 27.46
CA GLY A 79 5.03 -12.85 26.13
C GLY A 79 6.13 -12.69 25.08
N ARG A 80 7.11 -11.80 25.25
CA ARG A 80 7.93 -11.26 24.14
C ARG A 80 9.41 -11.71 24.12
N THR A 81 9.89 -12.40 25.14
CA THR A 81 11.31 -12.78 25.26
C THR A 81 11.60 -14.26 24.94
N GLY A 82 10.56 -15.04 24.62
CA GLY A 82 10.69 -16.48 24.35
C GLY A 82 10.82 -16.84 22.85
N PRO A 83 11.00 -18.14 22.55
CA PRO A 83 11.08 -18.63 21.17
C PRO A 83 9.82 -18.29 20.37
N ALA A 84 9.96 -18.19 19.04
CA ALA A 84 8.83 -17.88 18.18
C ALA A 84 7.86 -19.07 18.02
N GLN A 85 8.41 -20.29 18.09
CA GLN A 85 7.71 -21.53 17.75
C GLN A 85 7.12 -21.44 16.33
N GLN A 86 5.93 -22.02 16.10
CA GLN A 86 5.29 -21.99 14.80
C GLN A 86 4.90 -20.55 14.41
N LEU A 87 5.53 -20.05 13.35
CA LEU A 87 5.23 -18.76 12.76
C LEU A 87 3.86 -18.80 12.06
N ALA A 88 3.22 -17.64 11.94
CA ALA A 88 1.99 -17.48 11.19
C ALA A 88 2.08 -16.30 10.22
N VAL A 89 1.38 -16.38 9.09
CA VAL A 89 1.16 -15.24 8.20
C VAL A 89 -0.21 -14.65 8.51
N LYS A 90 -0.23 -13.37 8.88
CA LYS A 90 -1.45 -12.58 9.00
C LYS A 90 -1.54 -11.57 7.88
N GLU A 91 -2.74 -11.10 7.61
CA GLU A 91 -2.99 -10.08 6.60
C GLU A 91 -3.73 -8.90 7.25
N ASP A 92 -3.21 -7.70 7.02
CA ASP A 92 -3.83 -6.44 7.38
C ASP A 92 -4.09 -5.62 6.12
N ALA A 93 -5.14 -4.82 6.10
CA ALA A 93 -5.51 -4.04 4.92
C ALA A 93 -4.43 -3.02 4.50
N LYS A 94 -3.70 -2.46 5.47
CA LYS A 94 -2.68 -1.42 5.26
C LYS A 94 -1.26 -1.99 5.15
N LEU A 95 -0.95 -3.06 5.90
CA LEU A 95 0.39 -3.67 5.90
C LEU A 95 0.51 -4.85 4.92
N GLY A 96 -0.61 -5.49 4.60
CA GLY A 96 -0.64 -6.66 3.73
C GLY A 96 -0.23 -7.86 4.56
N LYS A 97 0.52 -8.78 3.94
CA LYS A 97 0.99 -9.96 4.66
C LYS A 97 2.16 -9.62 5.57
N PHE A 98 2.05 -10.01 6.84
CA PHE A 98 3.11 -9.91 7.82
C PHE A 98 3.18 -11.18 8.67
N VAL A 99 4.31 -11.39 9.34
CA VAL A 99 4.59 -12.58 10.12
C VAL A 99 4.34 -12.32 11.60
N THR A 100 3.72 -13.28 12.28
CA THR A 100 3.61 -13.32 13.75
C THR A 100 4.25 -14.59 14.30
N ASP A 101 4.58 -14.58 15.58
CA ASP A 101 4.92 -15.82 16.31
C ASP A 101 3.68 -16.63 16.70
N SER A 102 3.90 -17.77 17.36
CA SER A 102 2.84 -18.67 17.87
C SER A 102 1.88 -18.03 18.87
N LYS A 103 2.34 -16.99 19.59
CA LYS A 103 1.53 -16.22 20.53
C LYS A 103 0.81 -15.05 19.84
N GLY A 104 1.03 -14.86 18.54
CA GLY A 104 0.42 -13.81 17.72
C GLY A 104 1.10 -12.44 17.84
N TRP A 105 2.30 -12.33 18.41
CA TRP A 105 3.06 -11.09 18.39
C TRP A 105 3.59 -10.83 16.99
N THR A 106 3.41 -9.59 16.50
CA THR A 106 3.98 -9.14 15.23
C THR A 106 5.49 -9.21 15.28
N LEU A 107 6.08 -9.78 14.23
CA LEU A 107 7.52 -9.84 14.06
C LEU A 107 7.97 -8.71 13.14
N TYR A 108 9.13 -8.15 13.44
CA TYR A 108 9.68 -6.97 12.79
C TYR A 108 11.09 -7.21 12.27
N ARG A 109 11.50 -6.37 11.32
CA ARG A 109 12.88 -6.21 10.87
C ARG A 109 13.33 -4.76 10.96
N PHE A 110 14.64 -4.60 11.06
CA PHE A 110 15.31 -3.30 11.09
C PHE A 110 15.97 -3.01 9.74
N ASP A 111 15.81 -1.81 9.21
CA ASP A 111 16.39 -1.40 7.93
C ASP A 111 17.92 -1.20 7.99
N GLU A 112 18.48 -0.99 9.18
CA GLU A 112 19.93 -0.86 9.36
C GLU A 112 20.64 -2.22 9.51
N ASP A 113 19.91 -3.32 9.62
CA ASP A 113 20.50 -4.67 9.61
C ASP A 113 20.97 -5.08 8.21
N THR A 114 21.77 -6.14 8.11
CA THR A 114 22.15 -6.74 6.82
C THR A 114 21.65 -8.17 6.70
N PRO A 115 21.09 -8.59 5.55
CA PRO A 115 20.60 -9.96 5.38
C PRO A 115 21.66 -10.95 4.85
N LYS A 116 22.75 -10.45 4.24
CA LYS A 116 23.80 -11.28 3.66
C LYS A 116 25.20 -10.61 3.72
N PRO A 117 26.09 -11.03 4.63
CA PRO A 117 25.81 -11.95 5.74
C PRO A 117 24.74 -11.35 6.69
N ALA A 118 23.97 -12.21 7.33
CA ALA A 118 23.02 -11.79 8.34
C ALA A 118 23.76 -11.10 9.49
N LYS A 119 23.36 -9.88 9.86
CA LYS A 119 23.93 -9.13 10.98
C LYS A 119 22.88 -8.23 11.61
N SER A 120 22.75 -8.32 12.92
CA SER A 120 22.00 -7.37 13.75
C SER A 120 22.87 -6.18 14.14
N ASN A 121 22.36 -4.97 13.95
CA ASN A 121 22.93 -3.72 14.46
C ASN A 121 22.13 -3.15 15.64
N CYS A 122 21.02 -3.79 16.04
CA CYS A 122 20.26 -3.42 17.23
C CYS A 122 20.79 -4.12 18.48
N ASN A 123 21.52 -3.41 19.34
CA ASN A 123 22.08 -3.90 20.61
C ASN A 123 21.74 -2.94 21.77
N ASP A 124 22.02 -3.36 23.00
CA ASP A 124 21.87 -2.55 24.22
C ASP A 124 20.45 -1.93 24.34
N ASP A 125 20.35 -0.61 24.47
CA ASP A 125 19.06 0.11 24.56
C ASP A 125 18.14 -0.10 23.36
N CYS A 126 18.70 -0.46 22.20
CA CYS A 126 17.87 -0.85 21.07
C CYS A 126 17.17 -2.19 21.36
N ALA A 127 17.90 -3.16 21.92
CA ALA A 127 17.38 -4.50 22.22
C ALA A 127 16.35 -4.50 23.37
N THR A 128 16.33 -3.49 24.24
CA THR A 128 15.27 -3.34 25.25
C THR A 128 13.94 -2.92 24.61
N LYS A 129 13.98 -2.04 23.60
CA LYS A 129 12.80 -1.60 22.84
C LYS A 129 12.38 -2.60 21.76
N TRP A 130 13.36 -3.31 21.22
CA TRP A 130 13.23 -4.28 20.14
C TRP A 130 13.85 -5.62 20.54
N PRO A 131 13.20 -6.39 21.42
CA PRO A 131 13.73 -7.68 21.84
C PRO A 131 13.99 -8.59 20.64
N ALA A 132 15.21 -9.12 20.55
CA ALA A 132 15.57 -10.12 19.56
C ALA A 132 14.76 -11.40 19.78
N VAL A 133 14.27 -11.98 18.69
CA VAL A 133 13.57 -13.27 18.76
C VAL A 133 14.61 -14.39 18.79
N PRO A 134 14.63 -15.26 19.82
CA PRO A 134 15.53 -16.40 19.86
C PRO A 134 15.35 -17.31 18.64
N ALA A 135 16.45 -17.87 18.13
CA ALA A 135 16.43 -18.76 16.98
C ALA A 135 15.79 -20.13 17.24
N ASP A 136 15.57 -20.47 18.51
CA ASP A 136 15.15 -21.80 18.92
C ASP A 136 13.68 -22.09 18.52
N ASP A 137 13.44 -23.33 18.09
CA ASP A 137 12.13 -23.93 17.79
C ASP A 137 11.26 -23.20 16.76
N ALA A 138 11.80 -22.25 16.00
CA ALA A 138 11.06 -21.56 14.95
C ALA A 138 10.68 -22.53 13.82
N ALA A 139 9.38 -22.68 13.57
CA ALA A 139 8.86 -23.51 12.49
C ALA A 139 8.07 -22.66 11.49
N ALA A 140 8.33 -22.88 10.20
CA ALA A 140 7.57 -22.23 9.14
C ALA A 140 6.15 -22.83 9.04
N THR A 141 5.20 -22.00 8.60
CA THR A 141 3.86 -22.42 8.23
C THR A 141 3.63 -22.24 6.72
N THR A 142 2.46 -22.64 6.22
CA THR A 142 2.03 -22.33 4.85
C THR A 142 2.16 -20.83 4.54
N GLY A 143 2.93 -20.51 3.50
CA GLY A 143 3.19 -19.12 3.08
C GLY A 143 4.55 -18.56 3.54
N ILE A 144 5.30 -19.31 4.36
CA ILE A 144 6.71 -19.04 4.67
C ILE A 144 7.51 -20.22 4.15
N GLU A 145 8.55 -19.96 3.34
CA GLU A 145 9.45 -21.01 2.88
C GLU A 145 10.39 -21.41 4.02
N SER A 146 10.38 -22.69 4.43
CA SER A 146 11.25 -23.18 5.50
C SER A 146 12.74 -22.95 5.21
N SER A 147 13.15 -22.95 3.94
CA SER A 147 14.52 -22.65 3.50
C SER A 147 14.96 -21.21 3.75
N LYS A 148 14.01 -20.29 4.01
CA LYS A 148 14.29 -18.89 4.36
C LYS A 148 14.50 -18.70 5.86
N LEU A 149 14.15 -19.66 6.71
CA LEU A 149 14.45 -19.58 8.13
C LEU A 149 15.93 -19.84 8.37
N GLY A 150 16.51 -19.07 9.27
CA GLY A 150 17.91 -19.20 9.65
C GLY A 150 18.18 -18.62 11.03
N SER A 151 19.45 -18.43 11.32
CA SER A 151 19.88 -17.77 12.56
C SER A 151 21.10 -16.89 12.33
N VAL A 152 21.27 -15.90 13.20
CA VAL A 152 22.48 -15.06 13.28
C VAL A 152 22.98 -15.09 14.72
N THR A 153 24.29 -15.21 14.90
CA THR A 153 24.92 -14.99 16.20
C THR A 153 25.13 -13.50 16.39
N ARG A 154 24.53 -12.94 17.44
CA ARG A 154 24.63 -11.53 17.83
C ARG A 154 25.99 -11.25 18.49
N SER A 155 26.32 -9.97 18.67
CA SER A 155 27.57 -9.54 19.34
C SER A 155 27.64 -9.97 20.81
N ASP A 156 26.50 -10.15 21.45
CA ASP A 156 26.37 -10.67 22.82
C ASP A 156 26.50 -12.22 22.90
N GLY A 157 26.70 -12.90 21.77
CA GLY A 157 26.83 -14.35 21.66
C GLY A 157 25.51 -15.12 21.56
N THR A 158 24.36 -14.47 21.74
CA THR A 158 23.05 -15.11 21.61
C THR A 158 22.68 -15.37 20.14
N LYS A 159 21.82 -16.37 19.89
CA LYS A 159 21.31 -16.68 18.55
C LYS A 159 19.94 -16.06 18.33
N GLN A 160 19.83 -15.27 17.27
CA GLN A 160 18.60 -14.62 16.85
C GLN A 160 18.05 -15.28 15.58
N LEU A 161 16.74 -15.46 15.53
CA LEU A 161 16.02 -15.93 14.37
C LEU A 161 16.25 -14.99 13.18
N THR A 162 16.44 -15.56 11.99
CA THR A 162 16.40 -14.81 10.74
C THR A 162 15.32 -15.35 9.80
N LEU A 163 14.74 -14.46 8.99
CA LEU A 163 13.85 -14.81 7.89
C LEU A 163 14.36 -14.16 6.60
N ALA A 164 14.64 -14.98 5.59
CA ALA A 164 15.34 -14.60 4.37
C ALA A 164 16.64 -13.81 4.65
N GLY A 165 17.34 -14.16 5.73
CA GLY A 165 18.57 -13.52 6.19
C GLY A 165 18.38 -12.31 7.12
N TRP A 166 17.18 -11.73 7.21
CA TRP A 166 16.93 -10.57 8.07
C TRP A 166 16.77 -10.97 9.54
N PRO A 167 17.48 -10.33 10.49
CA PRO A 167 17.27 -10.54 11.93
C PRO A 167 15.85 -10.15 12.35
N VAL A 168 15.23 -10.99 13.18
CA VAL A 168 13.82 -10.87 13.56
C VAL A 168 13.68 -10.36 15.00
N TYR A 169 12.79 -9.39 15.21
CA TYR A 169 12.54 -8.75 16.50
C TYR A 169 11.05 -8.75 16.85
N ARG A 170 10.75 -8.56 18.13
CA ARG A 170 9.44 -8.09 18.60
C ARG A 170 9.55 -6.63 19.02
N PHE A 171 8.42 -5.95 19.19
CA PHE A 171 8.38 -4.57 19.67
C PHE A 171 7.83 -4.49 21.09
N ALA A 172 8.56 -3.82 21.99
CA ALA A 172 8.14 -3.63 23.37
C ALA A 172 6.88 -2.75 23.49
N GLY A 173 6.64 -1.84 22.54
CA GLY A 173 5.46 -0.98 22.52
C GLY A 173 4.17 -1.64 22.01
N ASP A 174 4.24 -2.87 21.48
CA ASP A 174 3.04 -3.66 21.18
C ASP A 174 2.47 -4.17 22.49
N ALA A 175 1.20 -3.86 22.79
CA ALA A 175 0.59 -4.16 24.09
C ALA A 175 -0.09 -5.54 24.11
N LYS A 176 -0.50 -6.05 22.95
CA LYS A 176 -1.19 -7.33 22.78
C LYS A 176 -0.86 -7.99 21.43
N PRO A 177 -1.06 -9.31 21.30
CA PRO A 177 -0.97 -10.00 20.01
C PRO A 177 -1.79 -9.32 18.91
N GLY A 178 -1.22 -9.21 17.72
CA GLY A 178 -1.79 -8.51 16.57
C GLY A 178 -1.59 -6.99 16.55
N ASP A 179 -1.06 -6.36 17.62
CA ASP A 179 -0.60 -4.97 17.51
C ASP A 179 0.55 -4.88 16.49
N THR A 180 0.54 -3.82 15.69
CA THR A 180 1.56 -3.53 14.66
C THR A 180 2.21 -2.16 14.89
N LYS A 181 2.28 -1.71 16.15
CA LYS A 181 2.68 -0.34 16.52
C LYS A 181 4.15 -0.06 16.24
N GLY A 182 4.95 -1.11 16.06
CA GLY A 182 6.35 -0.99 15.63
C GLY A 182 6.50 -0.58 14.16
N GLN A 183 5.45 -0.68 13.34
CA GLN A 183 5.54 -0.31 11.93
C GLN A 183 5.89 1.18 11.78
N GLY A 184 6.97 1.46 11.05
CA GLY A 184 7.39 2.81 10.70
C GLY A 184 8.06 3.57 11.85
N VAL A 185 8.27 2.94 13.02
CA VAL A 185 8.99 3.59 14.13
C VAL A 185 10.38 3.98 13.66
N GLY A 186 10.75 5.24 13.84
CA GLY A 186 12.03 5.79 13.38
C GLY A 186 12.24 5.78 11.86
N GLY A 187 11.22 5.44 11.07
CA GLY A 187 11.33 5.29 9.60
C GLY A 187 12.14 4.08 9.14
N THR A 188 12.67 3.29 10.07
CA THR A 188 13.60 2.17 9.82
C THR A 188 13.11 0.84 10.35
N TRP A 189 12.06 0.83 11.18
CA TRP A 189 11.45 -0.39 11.70
C TRP A 189 10.20 -0.76 10.92
N ASN A 190 10.08 -2.03 10.54
CA ASN A 190 8.97 -2.50 9.73
C ASN A 190 8.53 -3.88 10.19
N ALA A 191 7.21 -4.11 10.18
CA ALA A 191 6.67 -5.45 10.28
C ALA A 191 7.28 -6.32 9.18
N LEU A 192 7.54 -7.58 9.50
CA LEU A 192 8.28 -8.50 8.66
C LEU A 192 7.30 -9.22 7.72
N ALA A 193 7.50 -9.11 6.41
CA ALA A 193 6.73 -9.88 5.44
C ALA A 193 7.26 -11.33 5.32
N PRO A 194 6.47 -12.30 4.82
CA PRO A 194 6.88 -13.71 4.71
C PRO A 194 8.10 -13.97 3.82
N ASP A 195 8.43 -13.04 2.92
CA ASP A 195 9.62 -13.09 2.06
C ASP A 195 10.85 -12.38 2.67
N GLY A 196 10.74 -11.90 3.91
CA GLY A 196 11.76 -11.15 4.63
C GLY A 196 11.81 -9.64 4.32
N LYS A 197 10.95 -9.14 3.42
CA LYS A 197 10.89 -7.71 3.11
C LYS A 197 10.08 -6.94 4.16
N PRO A 198 10.11 -5.60 4.16
CA PRO A 198 9.20 -4.80 4.97
C PRO A 198 7.75 -5.03 4.52
N ALA A 199 6.89 -5.44 5.44
CA ALA A 199 5.45 -5.35 5.24
C ALA A 199 5.02 -3.88 5.21
N GLY A 200 3.92 -3.60 4.52
CA GLY A 200 3.39 -2.24 4.34
C GLY A 200 4.25 -1.30 3.49
N LYS A 201 5.43 -1.73 3.03
CA LYS A 201 6.14 -1.03 1.96
C LYS A 201 5.64 -1.56 0.61
N THR A 202 5.30 -0.60 -0.25
CA THR A 202 5.11 -0.72 -1.69
C THR A 202 6.15 -1.70 -2.26
N ALA A 203 5.75 -2.72 -3.03
CA ALA A 203 6.73 -3.59 -3.66
C ALA A 203 7.69 -2.71 -4.46
N ALA A 204 8.99 -2.98 -4.31
CA ALA A 204 10.03 -2.22 -5.00
C ALA A 204 9.73 -2.21 -6.51
N ALA A 205 10.03 -1.08 -7.16
CA ALA A 205 9.94 -0.95 -8.60
C ALA A 205 10.57 -2.18 -9.28
N ASP A 206 9.85 -2.74 -10.23
CA ASP A 206 10.29 -3.83 -11.07
C ASP A 206 10.07 -3.41 -12.53
N ASP A 207 11.15 -2.94 -13.16
CA ASP A 207 11.12 -2.45 -14.53
C ASP A 207 10.75 -3.53 -15.56
N SER A 208 10.69 -4.81 -15.16
CA SER A 208 10.18 -5.89 -16.02
C SER A 208 8.64 -5.92 -16.08
N LEU A 209 7.96 -5.34 -15.10
CA LEU A 209 6.51 -5.24 -15.00
C LEU A 209 6.01 -3.89 -15.53
N GLN A 210 4.75 -3.85 -15.96
CA GLN A 210 4.11 -2.64 -16.47
C GLN A 210 3.00 -2.14 -15.54
N LEU A 211 2.33 -3.05 -14.83
CA LEU A 211 1.42 -2.74 -13.73
C LEU A 211 1.59 -3.76 -12.61
N MET A 212 1.43 -3.35 -11.37
CA MET A 212 1.39 -4.27 -10.24
C MET A 212 0.49 -3.74 -9.12
N VAL A 213 0.07 -4.65 -8.24
CA VAL A 213 -0.59 -4.27 -6.97
C VAL A 213 0.44 -4.07 -5.89
N ASN A 214 0.40 -2.90 -5.27
CA ASN A 214 1.19 -2.57 -4.09
C ASN A 214 0.29 -2.27 -2.91
N ASN A 215 0.79 -2.56 -1.70
CA ASN A 215 0.12 -2.09 -0.50
C ASN A 215 0.63 -0.70 -0.12
N ASN A 216 -0.31 0.22 0.04
CA ASN A 216 -0.08 1.58 0.49
C ASN A 216 -0.62 1.71 1.92
N ALA A 217 0.16 2.31 2.81
CA ALA A 217 -0.19 2.42 4.23
C ALA A 217 -1.49 3.20 4.51
N GLU A 218 -1.86 4.13 3.62
CA GLU A 218 -3.07 4.93 3.73
C GLU A 218 -4.24 4.33 2.95
N LEU A 219 -3.99 3.90 1.72
CA LEU A 219 -5.03 3.51 0.75
C LEU A 219 -5.23 2.00 0.61
N GLY A 220 -4.42 1.18 1.27
CA GLY A 220 -4.43 -0.28 1.13
C GLY A 220 -3.89 -0.74 -0.22
N LYS A 221 -4.45 -1.84 -0.75
CA LYS A 221 -4.03 -2.42 -2.04
C LYS A 221 -4.43 -1.52 -3.22
N ILE A 222 -3.44 -0.91 -3.84
CA ILE A 222 -3.59 -0.03 -5.00
C ILE A 222 -2.74 -0.50 -6.19
N ILE A 223 -3.14 -0.10 -7.39
CA ILE A 223 -2.39 -0.33 -8.62
C ILE A 223 -1.30 0.74 -8.73
N VAL A 224 -0.10 0.30 -9.10
CA VAL A 224 1.02 1.15 -9.49
C VAL A 224 1.54 0.71 -10.86
N ASP A 225 2.33 1.56 -11.51
CA ASP A 225 3.10 1.15 -12.69
C ASP A 225 4.34 0.34 -12.31
N GLY A 226 5.08 -0.17 -13.31
CA GLY A 226 6.33 -0.92 -13.08
C GLY A 226 7.40 -0.16 -12.28
N LYS A 227 7.33 1.17 -12.26
CA LYS A 227 8.24 2.02 -11.48
C LYS A 227 7.73 2.24 -10.05
N GLY A 228 6.57 1.69 -9.68
CA GLY A 228 5.96 1.89 -8.38
C GLY A 228 5.21 3.23 -8.23
N MET A 229 4.97 3.95 -9.32
CA MET A 229 4.18 5.19 -9.30
C MET A 229 2.69 4.87 -9.24
N THR A 230 1.93 5.57 -8.39
CA THR A 230 0.51 5.33 -8.21
C THR A 230 -0.28 5.53 -9.51
N VAL A 231 -1.21 4.60 -9.77
CA VAL A 231 -2.12 4.66 -10.91
C VAL A 231 -3.50 5.10 -10.44
N TYR A 232 -4.07 6.05 -11.18
CA TYR A 232 -5.32 6.73 -10.86
C TYR A 232 -6.39 6.52 -11.94
N ARG A 233 -7.64 6.73 -11.54
CA ARG A 233 -8.80 6.87 -12.41
C ARG A 233 -9.47 8.23 -12.22
N PHE A 234 -10.22 8.66 -13.23
CA PHE A 234 -10.89 9.95 -13.28
C PHE A 234 -12.40 9.79 -13.28
N ASP A 235 -13.10 10.47 -12.37
CA ASP A 235 -14.57 10.38 -12.25
C ASP A 235 -15.31 11.03 -13.44
N LYS A 236 -14.64 11.81 -14.30
CA LYS A 236 -15.23 12.30 -15.55
C LYS A 236 -15.03 11.35 -16.74
N ASP A 237 -14.34 10.23 -16.53
CA ASP A 237 -14.33 9.14 -17.50
C ASP A 237 -15.59 8.28 -17.31
N SER A 238 -15.96 7.52 -18.34
CA SER A 238 -17.04 6.54 -18.26
C SER A 238 -16.48 5.14 -18.39
N ALA A 239 -16.95 4.19 -17.57
CA ALA A 239 -16.49 2.81 -17.64
C ALA A 239 -17.07 2.05 -18.83
N TRP A 240 -18.35 2.29 -19.17
CA TRP A 240 -18.97 1.68 -20.34
C TRP A 240 -20.07 2.56 -20.96
N PRO A 241 -20.03 2.79 -22.29
CA PRO A 241 -18.86 2.59 -23.15
C PRO A 241 -17.69 3.44 -22.63
N MET A 242 -16.46 2.92 -22.73
CA MET A 242 -15.28 3.64 -22.27
C MET A 242 -15.15 4.99 -22.97
N LYS A 243 -15.08 6.07 -22.18
CA LYS A 243 -14.88 7.44 -22.68
C LYS A 243 -13.93 8.18 -21.75
N THR A 244 -13.02 8.96 -22.32
CA THR A 244 -12.11 9.82 -21.56
C THR A 244 -12.64 11.25 -21.53
N GLY A 245 -12.75 11.82 -20.34
CA GLY A 245 -12.93 13.26 -20.10
C GLY A 245 -11.59 14.00 -19.98
N CYS A 246 -10.46 13.30 -19.95
CA CYS A 246 -9.13 13.90 -19.87
C CYS A 246 -8.50 14.02 -21.26
N LEU A 247 -8.66 15.20 -21.88
CA LEU A 247 -8.10 15.57 -23.18
C LEU A 247 -7.37 16.92 -23.08
N GLY A 248 -6.53 17.24 -24.07
CA GLY A 248 -5.81 18.51 -24.15
C GLY A 248 -4.96 18.77 -22.90
N ALA A 249 -5.08 19.97 -22.31
CA ALA A 249 -4.29 20.41 -21.15
C ALA A 249 -4.41 19.50 -19.91
N CYS A 250 -5.46 18.67 -19.80
CA CYS A 250 -5.53 17.65 -18.76
C CYS A 250 -4.31 16.71 -18.81
N LEU A 251 -3.85 16.41 -20.03
CA LEU A 251 -2.72 15.52 -20.28
C LEU A 251 -1.37 16.13 -19.92
N ASP A 252 -1.30 17.44 -19.62
CA ASP A 252 -0.07 18.04 -19.11
C ASP A 252 0.22 17.55 -17.68
N THR A 253 -0.83 17.26 -16.93
CA THR A 253 -0.78 16.81 -15.52
C THR A 253 -1.05 15.32 -15.33
N TRP A 254 -2.00 14.77 -16.09
CA TRP A 254 -2.45 13.39 -15.94
C TRP A 254 -2.05 12.59 -17.18
N LYS A 255 -1.00 11.79 -17.05
CA LYS A 255 -0.43 11.05 -18.18
C LYS A 255 -1.18 9.72 -18.33
N PRO A 256 -1.79 9.43 -19.49
CA PRO A 256 -2.41 8.13 -19.72
C PRO A 256 -1.37 7.01 -19.57
N VAL A 257 -1.71 5.98 -18.80
CA VAL A 257 -0.91 4.75 -18.78
C VAL A 257 -1.03 4.10 -20.15
N LYS A 258 0.09 3.82 -20.81
CA LYS A 258 0.11 3.17 -22.13
C LYS A 258 -0.52 1.79 -22.05
N ALA A 259 -1.01 1.26 -23.17
CA ALA A 259 -1.51 -0.12 -23.23
C ALA A 259 -0.49 -1.12 -22.64
N VAL A 260 -1.01 -2.04 -21.82
CA VAL A 260 -0.23 -2.96 -21.01
C VAL A 260 -0.21 -4.35 -21.63
N ASP A 261 0.96 -4.97 -21.65
CA ASP A 261 1.15 -6.39 -21.89
C ASP A 261 0.68 -7.17 -20.66
N THR A 262 -0.37 -7.96 -20.81
CA THR A 262 -1.00 -8.69 -19.70
C THR A 262 -0.12 -9.80 -19.13
N THR A 263 0.99 -10.16 -19.78
CA THR A 263 2.01 -11.06 -19.21
C THR A 263 2.96 -10.34 -18.26
N LYS A 264 2.96 -9.00 -18.25
CA LYS A 264 3.83 -8.14 -17.43
C LYS A 264 3.06 -7.44 -16.33
N VAL A 265 2.12 -8.16 -15.70
CA VAL A 265 1.36 -7.66 -14.56
C VAL A 265 1.51 -8.58 -13.35
N ALA A 266 1.51 -8.01 -12.15
CA ALA A 266 1.62 -8.78 -10.90
C ALA A 266 0.54 -8.39 -9.89
N GLY A 267 -0.10 -9.37 -9.25
CA GLY A 267 -1.14 -9.14 -8.24
C GLY A 267 -2.48 -8.62 -8.79
N LEU A 268 -2.62 -8.49 -10.10
CA LEU A 268 -3.84 -8.08 -10.81
C LEU A 268 -4.50 -9.27 -11.50
N ASP A 269 -5.83 -9.18 -11.67
CA ASP A 269 -6.53 -10.06 -12.60
C ASP A 269 -6.24 -9.61 -14.04
N ALA A 270 -5.35 -10.35 -14.71
CA ALA A 270 -4.92 -10.05 -16.07
C ALA A 270 -6.08 -9.98 -17.08
N ALA A 271 -7.19 -10.68 -16.84
CA ALA A 271 -8.37 -10.65 -17.72
C ALA A 271 -9.12 -9.31 -17.66
N LYS A 272 -8.92 -8.52 -16.59
CA LYS A 272 -9.51 -7.19 -16.44
C LYS A 272 -8.67 -6.07 -17.03
N VAL A 273 -7.42 -6.36 -17.40
CA VAL A 273 -6.53 -5.40 -18.06
C VAL A 273 -6.90 -5.37 -19.55
N THR A 274 -7.37 -4.22 -20.00
CA THR A 274 -7.81 -3.99 -21.39
C THR A 274 -7.16 -2.75 -21.96
N SER A 275 -7.46 -2.43 -23.22
CA SER A 275 -6.96 -1.21 -23.87
C SER A 275 -8.09 -0.39 -24.47
N PHE A 276 -7.95 0.92 -24.38
CA PHE A 276 -8.86 1.91 -24.95
C PHE A 276 -8.13 2.70 -26.04
N LYS A 277 -8.71 2.78 -27.24
CA LYS A 277 -8.21 3.65 -28.30
C LYS A 277 -8.69 5.07 -28.05
N ARG A 278 -7.76 5.96 -27.70
CA ARG A 278 -8.03 7.37 -27.45
C ARG A 278 -8.39 8.12 -28.74
N PRO A 279 -9.04 9.29 -28.65
CA PRO A 279 -9.36 10.12 -29.83
C PRO A 279 -8.12 10.55 -30.63
N ASP A 280 -6.97 10.69 -29.98
CA ASP A 280 -5.68 10.99 -30.60
C ASP A 280 -5.03 9.79 -31.32
N GLY A 281 -5.69 8.62 -31.30
CA GLY A 281 -5.22 7.38 -31.92
C GLY A 281 -4.31 6.52 -31.04
N THR A 282 -3.80 7.03 -29.92
CA THR A 282 -2.98 6.26 -28.98
C THR A 282 -3.81 5.23 -28.21
N LYS A 283 -3.16 4.21 -27.65
CA LYS A 283 -3.80 3.21 -26.78
C LYS A 283 -3.44 3.44 -25.33
N GLN A 284 -4.47 3.53 -24.49
CA GLN A 284 -4.36 3.66 -23.05
C GLN A 284 -4.80 2.37 -22.37
N ALA A 285 -4.13 1.99 -21.27
CA ALA A 285 -4.56 0.88 -20.44
C ALA A 285 -5.85 1.22 -19.68
N ALA A 286 -6.70 0.21 -19.55
CA ALA A 286 -7.87 0.25 -18.70
C ALA A 286 -7.87 -0.98 -17.79
N PHE A 287 -8.42 -0.85 -16.59
CA PHE A 287 -8.61 -1.96 -15.67
C PHE A 287 -10.02 -1.94 -15.10
N ASP A 288 -10.71 -3.08 -15.15
CA ASP A 288 -12.13 -3.20 -14.76
C ASP A 288 -13.00 -2.13 -15.47
N CYS A 289 -12.78 -1.96 -16.78
CA CYS A 289 -13.44 -0.98 -17.62
C CYS A 289 -13.11 0.52 -17.31
N TRP A 290 -12.19 0.84 -16.37
CA TRP A 290 -11.77 2.23 -16.06
C TRP A 290 -10.41 2.60 -16.65
N LEU A 291 -10.30 3.81 -17.23
CA LEU A 291 -9.07 4.31 -17.85
C LEU A 291 -8.03 4.72 -16.79
N LEU A 292 -6.76 4.37 -17.04
CA LEU A 292 -5.68 4.50 -16.07
C LEU A 292 -4.73 5.66 -16.40
N TYR A 293 -4.30 6.40 -15.37
CA TYR A 293 -3.40 7.55 -15.50
C TYR A 293 -2.32 7.52 -14.41
N THR A 294 -1.15 8.07 -14.70
CA THR A 294 -0.17 8.51 -13.70
C THR A 294 -0.25 10.03 -13.52
N PHE A 295 0.20 10.52 -12.36
CA PHE A 295 0.14 11.93 -12.00
C PHE A 295 1.53 12.55 -11.99
N THR A 296 1.72 13.68 -12.68
CA THR A 296 3.04 14.35 -12.71
C THR A 296 3.45 14.96 -11.38
N GLY A 297 2.52 15.11 -10.42
CA GLY A 297 2.83 15.55 -9.06
C GLY A 297 3.40 14.44 -8.17
N ASP A 298 3.29 13.17 -8.56
CA ASP A 298 4.02 12.09 -7.89
C ASP A 298 5.47 12.10 -8.36
N LYS A 299 6.42 12.14 -7.42
CA LYS A 299 7.85 12.31 -7.70
C LYS A 299 8.66 11.07 -7.40
N LYS A 300 8.15 10.19 -6.54
CA LYS A 300 8.79 8.93 -6.18
C LYS A 300 7.77 7.80 -6.03
N PRO A 301 8.22 6.53 -6.08
CA PRO A 301 7.36 5.38 -5.87
C PRO A 301 6.63 5.47 -4.52
N GLY A 302 5.34 5.11 -4.52
CA GLY A 302 4.48 5.17 -3.34
C GLY A 302 3.88 6.55 -3.04
N ASP A 303 4.25 7.62 -3.75
CA ASP A 303 3.54 8.90 -3.67
C ASP A 303 2.08 8.71 -4.10
N ILE A 304 1.16 9.36 -3.38
CA ILE A 304 -0.29 9.34 -3.64
C ILE A 304 -0.84 10.75 -3.82
N ASN A 305 -0.02 11.70 -4.29
CA ASN A 305 -0.36 13.13 -4.32
C ASN A 305 -1.51 13.45 -5.30
N GLY A 306 -1.83 12.52 -6.19
CA GLY A 306 -2.99 12.60 -7.08
C GLY A 306 -4.32 12.23 -6.39
N GLN A 307 -4.28 11.61 -5.22
CA GLN A 307 -5.47 11.14 -4.52
C GLN A 307 -6.34 12.34 -4.11
N GLY A 308 -7.61 12.32 -4.52
CA GLY A 308 -8.59 13.34 -4.18
C GLY A 308 -8.39 14.69 -4.90
N VAL A 309 -7.45 14.81 -5.85
CA VAL A 309 -7.23 16.08 -6.56
C VAL A 309 -8.53 16.55 -7.22
N LYS A 310 -8.98 17.76 -6.86
CA LYS A 310 -10.25 18.38 -7.29
C LYS A 310 -11.50 17.52 -6.99
N GLY A 311 -11.41 16.55 -6.08
CA GLY A 311 -12.48 15.62 -5.75
C GLY A 311 -12.86 14.65 -6.88
N THR A 312 -12.04 14.53 -7.92
CA THR A 312 -12.38 13.74 -9.12
C THR A 312 -11.34 12.67 -9.50
N TRP A 313 -10.17 12.68 -8.86
CA TRP A 313 -9.07 11.77 -9.15
C TRP A 313 -8.79 10.87 -7.97
N PHE A 314 -8.61 9.58 -8.24
CA PHE A 314 -8.47 8.59 -7.18
C PHE A 314 -7.58 7.44 -7.59
N ALA A 315 -6.72 6.97 -6.69
CA ALA A 315 -5.93 5.77 -6.88
C ALA A 315 -6.87 4.58 -7.12
N VAL A 316 -6.43 3.65 -7.96
CA VAL A 316 -7.20 2.48 -8.35
C VAL A 316 -6.84 1.32 -7.44
N THR A 317 -7.84 0.62 -6.87
CA THR A 317 -7.59 -0.59 -6.06
C THR A 317 -7.28 -1.81 -6.92
N ASP A 318 -6.80 -2.90 -6.32
CA ASP A 318 -6.65 -4.22 -6.98
C ASP A 318 -7.96 -4.78 -7.57
N LYS A 319 -9.11 -4.21 -7.19
CA LYS A 319 -10.44 -4.53 -7.71
C LYS A 319 -10.99 -3.51 -8.71
N GLY A 320 -10.20 -2.50 -9.08
CA GLY A 320 -10.60 -1.47 -10.05
C GLY A 320 -11.52 -0.41 -9.45
N LYS A 321 -11.64 -0.35 -8.12
CA LYS A 321 -12.48 0.62 -7.40
C LYS A 321 -11.66 1.86 -7.00
N LYS A 322 -12.36 2.89 -6.51
CA LYS A 322 -11.76 4.07 -5.89
C LYS A 322 -11.11 3.63 -4.57
N ALA A 323 -9.83 3.92 -4.38
CA ALA A 323 -9.20 3.70 -3.08
C ALA A 323 -9.68 4.77 -2.07
N GLY A 324 -9.87 4.37 -0.81
CA GLY A 324 -10.33 5.26 0.26
C GLY A 324 -11.83 5.63 0.21
N GLN A 325 -12.65 4.86 -0.52
CA GLN A 325 -14.11 5.01 -0.58
C GLN A 325 -14.82 3.68 -0.37
#